data_AF-A0A3D4FYH9-F1
#
_entry.id   AF-A0A3D4FYH9-F1
#
_cell.length_a   1.000
_cell.length_b   1.000
_cell.length_c   1.000
_cell.angle_alpha   90.00
_cell.angle_beta   90.00
_cell.angle_gamma   90.00
#
_symmetry.space_group_name_H-M   'P 1'
#
loop_
_entity.id
_entity.type
_entity.pdbx_description
1 polymer ?
#
loop_
_entity_poly.entity_id
_entity_poly.type
_entity_poly.pdbx_seq_one_letter_code
_entity_poly.pdbx_strand_id
1 'polypeptide(L)'
;LIQPVSLATVDGLHRILTEMVTNFTSFAPLGTVLVSMLGIGVMESSGLIGAALRLLVLSAPKRLLTFVIVLAGVLSNTASEIGYVLLVPLGGIIFLGAGRHPIAGLAAAFAGVSGGYSANLLLGTVDPLLAGLSEEAARIVDDGYRVNPAANYYFMAASTFLIAAAGTWVTERVVIPRLGTYDGDGEE
;
A
#
# COMPACT_ATOMS: atom_id res chain seq x y z
N LEU A 1 -35.69 -13.78 15.55
CA LEU A 1 -35.50 -12.97 16.78
C LEU A 1 -34.04 -13.10 17.18
N ILE A 2 -33.31 -11.98 17.27
CA ILE A 2 -31.92 -11.96 17.77
C ILE A 2 -31.99 -11.85 19.29
N GLN A 3 -31.41 -12.79 20.03
CA GLN A 3 -31.33 -12.72 21.49
C GLN A 3 -29.92 -12.30 21.93
N PRO A 4 -29.77 -11.21 22.69
CA PRO A 4 -28.47 -10.77 23.19
C PRO A 4 -27.98 -11.70 24.31
N VAL A 5 -26.70 -12.04 24.30
CA VAL A 5 -26.03 -12.90 25.30
C VAL A 5 -24.96 -12.08 26.03
N SER A 6 -24.98 -12.08 27.36
CA SER A 6 -23.98 -11.38 28.18
C SER A 6 -22.75 -12.26 28.41
N LEU A 7 -21.57 -11.72 28.08
CA LEU A 7 -20.28 -12.37 28.35
C LEU A 7 -19.80 -12.19 29.80
N ALA A 8 -20.37 -11.23 30.55
CA ALA A 8 -20.06 -10.97 31.95
C ALA A 8 -20.85 -11.89 32.90
N THR A 9 -20.87 -13.18 32.59
CA THR A 9 -21.52 -14.25 33.35
C THR A 9 -20.50 -15.35 33.61
N VAL A 10 -20.79 -16.29 34.52
CA VAL A 10 -19.88 -17.42 34.79
C VAL A 10 -19.64 -18.23 33.50
N ASP A 11 -20.71 -18.51 32.75
CA ASP A 11 -20.62 -19.22 31.47
C ASP A 11 -19.86 -18.41 30.40
N GLY A 12 -20.10 -17.09 30.34
CA GLY A 12 -19.38 -16.19 29.42
C GLY A 12 -17.89 -16.09 29.73
N LEU A 13 -17.51 -16.05 31.00
CA LEU A 13 -16.11 -16.06 31.44
C LEU A 13 -15.44 -17.39 31.13
N HIS A 14 -16.15 -18.51 31.35
CA HIS A 14 -15.66 -19.84 31.01
C HIS A 14 -15.39 -19.93 29.49
N ARG A 15 -16.34 -19.47 28.67
CA ARG A 15 -16.22 -19.40 27.21
C ARG A 15 -15.01 -18.58 26.77
N ILE A 16 -14.80 -17.38 27.34
CA ILE A 16 -13.63 -16.55 27.04
C ILE A 16 -12.34 -17.32 27.35
N LEU A 17 -12.23 -17.91 28.54
CA LEU A 17 -11.00 -18.58 28.96
C LEU A 17 -10.71 -19.84 28.15
N THR A 18 -11.73 -20.61 27.76
CA THR A 18 -11.55 -21.87 27.02
C THR A 18 -11.37 -21.65 25.52
N GLU A 19 -12.06 -20.67 24.92
CA GLU A 19 -12.05 -20.45 23.47
C GLU A 19 -11.00 -19.42 23.01
N MET A 20 -10.38 -18.64 23.91
CA MET A 20 -9.45 -17.56 23.54
C MET A 20 -8.38 -17.98 22.53
N VAL A 21 -7.66 -19.07 22.82
CA VAL A 21 -6.57 -19.54 21.96
C VAL A 21 -7.13 -20.08 20.65
N THR A 22 -8.20 -20.87 20.70
CA THR A 22 -8.85 -21.43 19.50
C THR A 22 -9.36 -20.34 18.59
N ASN A 23 -10.05 -19.32 19.13
CA ASN A 23 -10.55 -18.18 18.37
C ASN A 23 -9.40 -17.39 17.71
N PHE A 24 -8.27 -17.22 18.40
CA PHE A 24 -7.11 -16.54 17.83
C PHE A 24 -6.43 -17.35 16.72
N THR A 25 -6.23 -18.66 16.94
CA THR A 25 -5.53 -19.52 15.97
C THR A 25 -6.39 -19.91 14.77
N SER A 26 -7.72 -19.97 14.92
CA SER A 26 -8.67 -20.22 13.84
C SER A 26 -9.12 -18.96 13.10
N PHE A 27 -8.65 -17.78 13.52
CA PHE A 27 -9.00 -16.51 12.89
C PHE A 27 -8.48 -16.49 11.45
N ALA A 28 -9.39 -16.44 10.47
CA ALA A 28 -9.06 -16.57 9.05
C ALA A 28 -7.84 -15.75 8.57
N PRO A 29 -7.69 -14.45 8.93
CA PRO A 29 -6.58 -13.65 8.43
C PRO A 29 -5.22 -14.01 9.06
N LEU A 30 -5.17 -14.70 10.20
CA LEU A 30 -3.91 -14.96 10.92
C LEU A 30 -2.97 -15.84 10.08
N GLY A 31 -3.46 -16.98 9.61
CA GLY A 31 -2.64 -17.91 8.82
C GLY A 31 -2.22 -17.31 7.48
N THR A 32 -3.15 -16.65 6.79
CA THR A 32 -2.89 -16.10 5.45
C THR A 32 -1.87 -14.96 5.50
N VAL A 33 -1.96 -14.06 6.48
CA VAL A 33 -1.03 -12.93 6.62
C VAL A 33 0.37 -13.42 6.98
N LEU A 34 0.51 -14.35 7.93
CA LEU A 34 1.82 -14.88 8.33
C LEU A 34 2.57 -15.52 7.16
N VAL A 35 1.88 -16.32 6.35
CA VAL A 35 2.47 -16.97 5.16
C VAL A 35 2.86 -15.93 4.11
N SER A 36 2.01 -14.92 3.85
CA SER A 36 2.32 -13.83 2.92
C SER A 36 3.53 -13.00 3.39
N MET A 37 3.65 -12.73 4.69
CA MET A 37 4.77 -11.98 5.25
C MET A 37 6.11 -12.70 5.11
N LEU A 38 6.14 -14.05 5.14
CA LEU A 38 7.38 -14.80 4.89
C LEU A 38 7.91 -14.53 3.47
N GLY A 39 7.04 -14.54 2.46
CA GLY A 39 7.43 -14.27 1.08
C GLY A 39 7.94 -12.83 0.88
N ILE A 40 7.22 -11.86 1.43
CA ILE A 40 7.60 -10.44 1.36
C ILE A 40 8.90 -10.19 2.13
N GLY A 41 9.09 -10.82 3.30
CA GLY A 41 10.32 -10.73 4.07
C GLY A 41 11.54 -11.20 3.27
N VAL A 42 11.43 -12.26 2.47
CA VAL A 42 12.52 -12.72 1.59
C VAL A 42 12.81 -11.72 0.47
N MET A 43 11.78 -11.19 -0.18
CA MET A 43 11.93 -10.18 -1.25
C MET A 43 12.53 -8.87 -0.74
N GLU A 44 12.18 -8.48 0.48
CA GLU A 44 12.73 -7.31 1.15
C GLU A 44 14.17 -7.53 1.59
N SER A 45 14.46 -8.64 2.28
CA SER A 45 15.79 -8.98 2.80
C SER A 45 16.83 -9.15 1.68
N SER A 46 16.40 -9.64 0.51
CA SER A 46 17.26 -9.75 -0.68
C SER A 46 17.49 -8.42 -1.42
N GLY A 47 16.77 -7.36 -1.04
CA GLY A 47 16.80 -6.07 -1.70
C GLY A 47 16.09 -6.03 -3.05
N LEU A 48 15.39 -7.10 -3.45
CA LEU A 48 14.72 -7.21 -4.74
C LEU A 48 13.72 -6.08 -4.96
N ILE A 49 12.90 -5.77 -3.95
CA ILE A 49 11.86 -4.74 -4.07
C ILE A 49 12.48 -3.35 -4.23
N GLY A 50 13.48 -3.02 -3.40
CA GLY A 50 14.20 -1.76 -3.49
C GLY A 50 14.91 -1.58 -4.83
N ALA A 51 15.55 -2.64 -5.33
CA ALA A 51 16.23 -2.63 -6.64
C ALA A 51 15.24 -2.45 -7.80
N ALA A 52 14.11 -3.15 -7.78
CA ALA A 52 13.07 -3.04 -8.80
C ALA A 52 12.44 -1.64 -8.84
N LEU A 53 12.12 -1.06 -7.67
CA LEU A 53 11.61 0.31 -7.57
C LEU A 53 12.63 1.33 -8.08
N ARG A 54 13.91 1.21 -7.69
CA ARG A 54 14.98 2.06 -8.21
C ARG A 54 15.09 1.97 -9.73
N LEU A 55 15.10 0.76 -10.26
CA LEU A 55 15.20 0.52 -11.70
C LEU A 55 14.02 1.16 -12.45
N LEU A 56 12.80 1.03 -11.91
CA LEU A 56 11.59 1.61 -12.49
C LEU A 56 11.70 3.12 -12.60
N VAL A 57 12.15 3.80 -11.54
CA VAL A 57 12.25 5.27 -11.54
C VAL A 57 13.44 5.76 -12.38
N LEU A 58 14.61 5.11 -12.29
CA LEU A 58 15.79 5.50 -13.06
C LEU A 58 15.64 5.27 -14.57
N SER A 59 14.81 4.30 -14.97
CA SER A 59 14.52 4.01 -16.38
C SER A 59 13.39 4.88 -16.95
N ALA A 60 12.82 5.79 -16.15
CA ALA A 60 11.70 6.62 -16.56
C ALA A 60 12.13 7.67 -17.60
N PRO A 61 11.42 7.81 -18.73
CA PRO A 61 11.69 8.89 -19.67
C PRO A 61 11.28 10.24 -19.07
N LYS A 62 12.04 11.30 -19.35
CA LYS A 62 11.83 12.66 -18.77
C LYS A 62 10.38 13.16 -18.83
N ARG A 63 9.65 12.84 -19.91
CA ARG A 63 8.25 13.25 -20.12
C ARG A 63 7.24 12.53 -19.22
N LEU A 64 7.54 11.32 -18.78
CA LEU A 64 6.67 10.51 -17.90
C LEU A 64 7.22 10.42 -16.48
N LEU A 65 8.25 11.19 -16.14
CA LEU A 65 8.97 11.09 -14.89
C LEU A 65 8.03 11.19 -13.67
N THR A 66 7.13 12.18 -13.67
CA THR A 66 6.15 12.38 -12.60
C THR A 66 5.23 11.17 -12.46
N PHE A 67 4.73 10.66 -13.59
CA PHE A 67 3.85 9.49 -13.60
C PHE A 67 4.53 8.24 -13.08
N VAL A 68 5.76 7.98 -13.51
CA VAL A 68 6.52 6.82 -13.06
C VAL A 68 6.86 6.92 -11.57
N ILE A 69 7.17 8.11 -11.06
CA ILE A 69 7.42 8.32 -9.62
C ILE A 69 6.15 8.05 -8.79
N VAL A 70 5.00 8.61 -9.19
CA VAL A 70 3.75 8.36 -8.47
C VAL A 70 3.37 6.88 -8.56
N LEU A 71 3.48 6.27 -9.75
CA LEU A 71 3.20 4.85 -9.95
C LEU A 71 4.12 3.95 -9.11
N ALA A 72 5.42 4.22 -9.09
CA ALA A 72 6.37 3.53 -8.23
C ALA A 72 6.01 3.71 -6.76
N GLY A 73 5.47 4.87 -6.38
CA GLY A 73 4.94 5.14 -5.04
C GLY A 73 3.79 4.22 -4.69
N VAL A 74 2.78 4.14 -5.56
CA VAL A 74 1.64 3.23 -5.38
C VAL A 74 2.10 1.77 -5.24
N LEU A 75 2.99 1.31 -6.13
CA LEU A 75 3.51 -0.07 -6.12
C LEU A 75 4.38 -0.39 -4.90
N SER A 76 4.98 0.61 -4.28
CA SER A 76 5.85 0.44 -3.12
C SER A 76 5.10 -0.05 -1.87
N ASN A 77 3.77 0.00 -1.84
CA ASN A 77 2.97 -0.59 -0.77
C ASN A 77 3.26 -2.11 -0.59
N THR A 78 3.56 -2.83 -1.67
CA THR A 78 3.97 -4.24 -1.59
C THR A 78 5.24 -4.44 -0.73
N ALA A 79 6.06 -3.39 -0.62
CA ALA A 79 7.32 -3.34 0.10
C ALA A 79 7.17 -2.88 1.56
N SER A 80 5.94 -2.82 2.09
CA SER A 80 5.60 -2.32 3.42
C SER A 80 6.01 -0.85 3.64
N GLU A 81 7.26 -0.59 4.04
CA GLU A 81 7.75 0.74 4.46
C GLU A 81 8.88 1.30 3.58
N ILE A 82 9.46 0.49 2.71
CA ILE A 82 10.60 0.91 1.85
C ILE A 82 10.21 2.11 0.97
N GLY A 83 8.95 2.21 0.56
CA GLY A 83 8.43 3.32 -0.23
C GLY A 83 8.72 4.70 0.38
N TYR A 84 8.50 4.85 1.68
CA TYR A 84 8.73 6.12 2.36
C TYR A 84 10.21 6.44 2.51
N VAL A 85 11.02 5.45 2.89
CA VAL A 85 12.44 5.64 3.17
C VAL A 85 13.24 5.88 1.89
N LEU A 86 12.91 5.18 0.82
CA LEU A 86 13.71 5.14 -0.39
C LEU A 86 13.12 6.01 -1.51
N LEU A 87 11.81 5.94 -1.75
CA LEU A 87 11.22 6.54 -2.94
C LEU A 87 11.00 8.05 -2.80
N VAL A 88 10.67 8.51 -1.59
CA VAL A 88 10.40 9.94 -1.34
C VAL A 88 11.67 10.79 -1.55
N PRO A 89 12.84 10.45 -0.98
CA PRO A 89 14.09 11.17 -1.26
C PRO A 89 14.53 11.02 -2.73
N LEU A 90 14.43 9.81 -3.30
CA LEU A 90 14.81 9.57 -4.70
C LEU A 90 13.97 10.39 -5.68
N GLY A 91 12.67 10.55 -5.42
CA GLY A 91 11.79 11.40 -6.23
C GLY A 91 12.28 12.84 -6.29
N GLY A 92 12.73 13.39 -5.17
CA GLY A 92 13.32 14.74 -5.11
C GLY A 92 14.63 14.85 -5.88
N ILE A 93 15.56 13.92 -5.66
CA ILE A 93 16.88 13.90 -6.33
C ILE A 93 16.73 13.74 -7.85
N ILE A 94 15.80 12.92 -8.32
CA ILE A 94 15.60 12.68 -9.75
C ILE A 94 14.90 13.87 -10.41
N PHE A 95 13.98 14.54 -9.71
CA PHE A 95 13.44 15.83 -10.18
C PHE A 95 14.55 16.88 -10.29
N LEU A 96 15.42 16.99 -9.28
CA LEU A 96 16.57 17.88 -9.29
C LEU A 96 17.49 17.61 -10.49
N GLY A 97 17.90 16.35 -10.70
CA GLY A 97 18.74 15.95 -11.83
C GLY A 97 18.07 16.11 -13.20
N ALA A 98 16.74 16.19 -13.25
CA ALA A 98 15.97 16.48 -14.45
C ALA A 98 15.76 17.99 -14.69
N GLY A 99 16.31 18.87 -13.84
CA GLY A 99 16.11 20.32 -13.90
C GLY A 99 14.71 20.76 -13.47
N ARG A 100 14.03 19.96 -12.65
CA ARG A 100 12.68 20.23 -12.13
C ARG A 100 12.74 20.48 -10.63
N HIS A 101 11.74 21.18 -10.10
CA HIS A 101 11.68 21.52 -8.68
C HIS A 101 11.69 20.26 -7.79
N PRO A 102 12.68 20.06 -6.89
CA PRO A 102 12.84 18.84 -6.10
C PRO A 102 11.66 18.60 -5.14
N ILE A 103 11.11 19.66 -4.54
CA ILE A 103 9.89 19.58 -3.71
C ILE A 103 8.70 18.97 -4.47
N ALA A 104 8.57 19.24 -5.78
CA ALA A 104 7.50 18.63 -6.59
C ALA A 104 7.70 17.11 -6.71
N GLY A 105 8.94 16.65 -6.87
CA GLY A 105 9.28 15.23 -6.88
C GLY A 105 9.03 14.57 -5.52
N LEU A 106 9.38 15.25 -4.43
CA LEU A 106 9.10 14.80 -3.06
C LEU A 106 7.58 14.64 -2.81
N ALA A 107 6.80 15.66 -3.19
CA ALA A 107 5.35 15.68 -3.05
C ALA A 107 4.68 14.61 -3.93
N ALA A 108 5.15 14.41 -5.15
CA ALA A 108 4.65 13.38 -6.06
C ALA A 108 4.89 11.97 -5.51
N ALA A 109 6.12 11.70 -5.05
CA ALA A 109 6.45 10.42 -4.45
C ALA A 109 5.64 10.18 -3.17
N PHE A 110 5.54 11.16 -2.28
CA PHE A 110 4.75 11.06 -1.05
C PHE A 110 3.26 10.82 -1.33
N ALA A 111 2.68 11.54 -2.28
CA ALA A 111 1.30 11.34 -2.71
C ALA A 111 1.06 9.93 -3.28
N GLY A 112 2.02 9.39 -4.04
CA GLY A 112 1.97 8.02 -4.55
C GLY A 112 2.03 6.97 -3.44
N VAL A 113 3.00 7.08 -2.53
CA VAL A 113 3.20 6.11 -1.43
C VAL A 113 2.03 6.15 -0.43
N SER A 114 1.59 7.34 -0.02
CA SER A 114 0.53 7.49 0.99
C SER A 114 -0.88 7.34 0.39
N GLY A 115 -1.16 8.05 -0.70
CA GLY A 115 -2.48 8.03 -1.35
C GLY A 115 -2.75 6.73 -2.11
N GLY A 116 -1.70 6.00 -2.51
CA GLY A 116 -1.78 4.71 -3.19
C GLY A 116 -1.81 3.50 -2.28
N TYR A 117 -1.84 3.65 -0.96
CA TYR A 117 -1.58 2.54 -0.02
C TYR A 117 -2.40 1.28 -0.27
N SER A 118 -3.68 1.38 -0.61
CA SER A 118 -4.45 0.17 -0.92
C SER A 118 -4.17 -0.32 -2.35
N ALA A 119 -4.11 0.57 -3.34
CA ALA A 119 -4.06 0.21 -4.76
C ALA A 119 -2.75 -0.48 -5.13
N ASN A 120 -2.85 -1.60 -5.85
CA ASN A 120 -1.67 -2.34 -6.27
C ASN A 120 -1.92 -3.17 -7.54
N LEU A 121 -0.84 -3.48 -8.27
CA LEU A 121 -0.87 -4.42 -9.39
C LEU A 121 -0.63 -5.87 -8.95
N LEU A 122 -0.05 -6.06 -7.77
CA LEU A 122 0.22 -7.35 -7.16
C LEU A 122 -0.57 -7.48 -5.86
N LEU A 123 -0.92 -8.70 -5.47
CA LEU A 123 -1.50 -8.95 -4.16
C LEU A 123 -0.44 -8.72 -3.08
N GLY A 124 -0.76 -7.87 -2.12
CA GLY A 124 0.06 -7.55 -0.95
C GLY A 124 -0.41 -8.25 0.31
N THR A 125 0.18 -7.91 1.45
CA THR A 125 -0.27 -8.38 2.78
C THR A 125 -1.64 -7.84 3.18
N VAL A 126 -2.02 -6.67 2.65
CA VAL A 126 -3.28 -5.99 2.96
C VAL A 126 -4.48 -6.76 2.41
N ASP A 127 -4.35 -7.38 1.24
CA ASP A 127 -5.44 -8.12 0.58
C ASP A 127 -5.95 -9.32 1.40
N PRO A 128 -5.11 -10.29 1.84
CA PRO A 128 -5.57 -11.39 2.67
C PRO A 128 -6.01 -10.93 4.06
N LEU A 129 -5.44 -9.86 4.61
CA LEU A 129 -5.88 -9.28 5.88
C LEU A 129 -7.32 -8.76 5.78
N LEU A 130 -7.59 -7.88 4.80
CA LEU A 130 -8.92 -7.30 4.60
C LEU A 130 -9.95 -8.36 4.18
N ALA A 131 -9.54 -9.31 3.34
CA ALA A 131 -10.38 -10.44 2.96
C ALA A 131 -10.76 -11.29 4.18
N GLY A 132 -9.78 -11.65 5.02
CA GLY A 132 -10.04 -12.44 6.23
C GLY A 132 -10.94 -11.71 7.24
N LEU A 133 -10.74 -10.40 7.44
CA LEU A 133 -11.64 -9.59 8.28
C LEU A 133 -13.07 -9.55 7.71
N SER A 134 -13.20 -9.41 6.39
CA SER A 134 -14.49 -9.41 5.71
C SER A 134 -15.17 -10.77 5.78
N GLU A 135 -14.41 -11.87 5.71
CA GLU A 135 -14.90 -13.25 5.87
C GLU A 135 -15.47 -13.47 7.27
N GLU A 136 -14.74 -13.07 8.31
CA GLU A 136 -15.20 -13.20 9.71
C GLU A 136 -16.42 -12.33 10.00
N ALA A 137 -16.50 -11.13 9.41
CA ALA A 137 -17.68 -10.29 9.50
C ALA A 137 -18.89 -10.90 8.76
N ALA A 138 -18.68 -11.49 7.59
CA ALA A 138 -19.75 -12.13 6.81
C ALA A 138 -20.31 -13.38 7.51
N ARG A 139 -19.46 -14.14 8.23
CA ARG A 139 -19.86 -15.31 9.02
C ARG A 139 -20.82 -15.01 10.16
N ILE A 140 -20.95 -13.76 10.59
CA ILE A 140 -21.99 -13.36 11.55
C ILE A 140 -23.39 -13.61 10.98
N VAL A 141 -23.53 -13.58 9.65
CA VAL A 141 -24.80 -13.77 8.93
C VAL A 141 -24.85 -15.10 8.17
N ASP A 142 -23.75 -15.48 7.52
CA ASP A 142 -23.64 -16.73 6.74
C ASP A 142 -22.31 -17.44 7.03
N ASP A 143 -22.38 -18.50 7.85
CA ASP A 143 -21.23 -19.31 8.27
C ASP A 143 -20.42 -19.89 7.10
N GLY A 144 -21.07 -20.12 5.95
CA GLY A 144 -20.44 -20.71 4.76
C GLY A 144 -19.67 -19.71 3.90
N TYR A 145 -19.76 -18.41 4.18
CA TYR A 145 -19.19 -17.38 3.32
C TYR A 145 -17.65 -17.42 3.34
N ARG A 146 -17.05 -17.32 2.15
CA ARG A 146 -15.59 -17.31 1.93
C ARG A 146 -15.21 -16.13 1.08
N VAL A 147 -14.23 -15.35 1.52
CA VAL A 147 -13.72 -14.18 0.80
C VAL A 147 -12.36 -14.51 0.22
N ASN A 148 -12.29 -14.58 -1.10
CA ASN A 148 -11.01 -14.77 -1.78
C ASN A 148 -10.15 -13.50 -1.61
N PRO A 149 -8.86 -13.59 -1.22
CA PRO A 149 -7.95 -12.45 -1.19
C PRO A 149 -7.87 -11.68 -2.51
N ALA A 150 -8.08 -12.35 -3.64
CA ALA A 150 -8.09 -11.72 -4.97
C ALA A 150 -9.43 -11.06 -5.34
N ALA A 151 -10.44 -11.05 -4.46
CA ALA A 151 -11.77 -10.52 -4.76
C ALA A 151 -11.75 -9.05 -5.24
N ASN A 152 -10.85 -8.23 -4.68
CA ASN A 152 -10.70 -6.83 -5.06
C ASN A 152 -9.68 -6.60 -6.18
N TYR A 153 -8.98 -7.63 -6.66
CA TYR A 153 -7.80 -7.48 -7.51
C TYR A 153 -8.02 -6.59 -8.74
N TYR A 154 -9.09 -6.81 -9.49
CA TYR A 154 -9.41 -6.01 -10.68
C TYR A 154 -9.66 -4.54 -10.35
N PHE A 155 -10.32 -4.26 -9.22
CA PHE A 155 -10.57 -2.91 -8.77
C PHE A 155 -9.28 -2.21 -8.32
N MET A 156 -8.41 -2.92 -7.60
CA MET A 156 -7.12 -2.39 -7.14
C MET A 156 -6.16 -2.12 -8.31
N ALA A 157 -6.12 -3.03 -9.29
CA ALA A 157 -5.30 -2.88 -10.48
C ALA A 157 -5.74 -1.66 -11.32
N ALA A 158 -7.05 -1.50 -11.54
CA ALA A 158 -7.59 -0.32 -12.23
C ALA A 158 -7.35 0.98 -11.44
N SER A 159 -7.55 0.94 -10.12
CA SER A 159 -7.32 2.09 -9.22
C SER A 159 -5.87 2.54 -9.20
N THR A 160 -4.92 1.63 -9.38
CA THR A 160 -3.49 1.94 -9.45
C THR A 160 -3.19 2.97 -10.54
N PHE A 161 -3.71 2.73 -11.75
CA PHE A 161 -3.53 3.65 -12.87
C PHE A 161 -4.31 4.95 -12.69
N LEU A 162 -5.52 4.88 -12.10
CA LEU A 162 -6.33 6.05 -11.79
C LEU A 162 -5.62 6.99 -10.82
N ILE A 163 -5.09 6.45 -9.71
CA ILE A 163 -4.37 7.22 -8.69
C ILE A 163 -3.05 7.75 -9.26
N ALA A 164 -2.32 6.94 -10.04
CA ALA A 164 -1.10 7.41 -10.68
C ALA A 164 -1.37 8.59 -11.65
N ALA A 165 -2.43 8.50 -12.45
CA ALA A 165 -2.85 9.59 -13.34
C ALA A 165 -3.32 10.82 -12.56
N ALA A 166 -4.13 10.64 -11.52
CA ALA A 166 -4.62 11.74 -10.68
C ALA A 166 -3.48 12.44 -9.94
N GLY A 167 -2.55 11.69 -9.33
CA GLY A 167 -1.37 12.24 -8.65
C GLY A 167 -0.48 12.99 -9.63
N THR A 168 -0.25 12.44 -10.82
CA THR A 168 0.49 13.13 -11.89
C THR A 168 -0.18 14.45 -12.27
N TRP A 169 -1.50 14.42 -12.47
CA TRP A 169 -2.26 15.60 -12.85
C TRP A 169 -2.19 16.69 -11.78
N VAL A 170 -2.38 16.34 -10.51
CA VAL A 170 -2.26 17.28 -9.39
C VAL A 170 -0.84 17.85 -9.31
N THR A 171 0.20 17.02 -9.43
CA THR A 171 1.58 17.50 -9.40
C THR A 171 1.87 18.47 -10.55
N GLU A 172 1.54 18.10 -11.79
CA GLU A 172 1.85 18.91 -12.98
C GLU A 172 0.99 20.17 -13.10
N ARG A 173 -0.30 20.12 -12.72
CA ARG A 173 -1.24 21.24 -12.92
C ARG A 173 -1.38 22.14 -11.70
N VAL A 174 -1.10 21.64 -10.49
CA VAL A 174 -1.34 22.39 -9.25
C VAL A 174 -0.04 22.64 -8.51
N VAL A 175 0.78 21.62 -8.27
CA VAL A 175 1.97 21.74 -7.41
C VAL A 175 3.08 22.50 -8.13
N ILE A 176 3.46 22.08 -9.35
CA ILE A 176 4.56 22.69 -10.10
C ILE A 176 4.29 24.17 -10.43
N PRO A 177 3.10 24.57 -10.93
CA PRO A 177 2.83 25.98 -11.21
C PRO A 177 2.85 26.86 -9.96
N ARG A 178 2.52 26.30 -8.78
CA ARG A 178 2.58 27.03 -7.49
C ARG A 178 3.99 27.20 -6.94
N LEU A 179 4.92 26.32 -7.31
CA LEU A 179 6.31 26.38 -6.87
C LEU A 179 7.16 27.35 -7.72
N GLY A 180 6.69 27.74 -8.91
CA GLY A 180 7.41 28.67 -9.79
C GLY A 180 8.50 27.99 -10.63
N THR A 181 9.28 28.80 -11.36
CA THR A 181 10.43 28.32 -12.13
C THR A 181 11.54 27.90 -11.18
N TYR A 182 12.03 26.67 -11.37
CA TYR A 182 13.20 26.19 -10.65
C TYR A 182 14.44 26.80 -11.30
N ASP A 183 14.85 27.96 -10.80
CA ASP A 183 16.20 28.48 -11.02
C ASP A 183 17.09 27.66 -10.11
N GLY A 184 17.74 26.63 -10.66
CA GLY A 184 18.59 25.73 -9.89
C GLY A 184 19.49 26.56 -8.98
N ASP A 185 19.49 26.25 -7.68
CA ASP A 185 20.45 26.83 -6.76
C ASP A 185 21.82 26.70 -7.45
N GLY A 186 22.42 27.85 -7.69
CA GLY A 186 23.71 27.96 -8.31
C GLY A 186 24.73 27.14 -7.54
N GLU A 187 25.81 26.81 -8.23
CA GLU A 187 27.06 26.45 -7.59
C GLU A 187 27.28 27.31 -6.34
N GLU A 188 27.27 26.67 -5.17
CA GLU A 188 28.12 26.95 -3.99
C GLU A 188 28.13 25.74 -3.06
#